data_AF-A0A931QJY6-F1
#
_entry.id   AF-A0A931QJY6-F1
#
_cell.length_a   1.000
_cell.length_b   1.000
_cell.length_c   1.000
_cell.angle_alpha   90.00
_cell.angle_beta   90.00
_cell.angle_gamma   90.00
#
_symmetry.space_group_name_H-M   'P 1'
#
loop_
_entity.id
_entity.type
_entity.pdbx_description
1 polymer ?
#
loop_
_entity_poly.entity_id
_entity_poly.type
_entity_poly.pdbx_seq_one_letter_code
_entity_poly.pdbx_strand_id
1 'polypeptide(L)' 'DVLVKGGDWPVEAIVGADQVQARGGKVVSIPIEVESSTTRIVDRILARHAPPGEPRRLSSQ' A
#
# COMPACT_ATOMS: atom_id res chain seq x y z
N ASP A 1 5.91 -4.92 -24.19
CA ASP A 1 5.42 -5.23 -22.83
C ASP A 1 5.66 -4.09 -21.86
N VAL A 2 4.75 -3.92 -20.90
CA VAL A 2 4.87 -2.95 -19.80
C VAL A 2 4.50 -3.63 -18.49
N LEU A 3 5.39 -3.54 -17.50
CA LEU A 3 5.17 -4.00 -16.13
C LEU A 3 4.99 -2.79 -15.21
N VAL A 4 3.93 -2.81 -14.39
CA VAL A 4 3.60 -1.72 -13.49
C VAL A 4 3.45 -2.25 -12.06
N LYS A 5 4.08 -1.59 -11.10
CA LYS A 5 3.88 -1.83 -9.67
C LYS A 5 3.42 -0.55 -8.99
N GLY A 6 2.35 -0.66 -8.21
CA GLY A 6 1.92 0.43 -7.32
C GLY A 6 2.80 0.50 -6.08
N GLY A 7 3.12 1.72 -5.65
CA GLY A 7 3.92 2.05 -4.49
C GLY A 7 5.20 2.78 -4.86
N ASP A 8 6.14 2.81 -3.93
CA ASP A 8 7.44 3.47 -4.00
C ASP A 8 8.58 2.47 -4.21
N TRP A 9 8.29 1.34 -4.85
CA TRP A 9 9.28 0.30 -5.13
C TRP A 9 10.33 0.80 -6.12
N PRO A 10 11.63 0.68 -5.77
CA PRO A 10 12.70 0.77 -6.77
C PRO A 10 12.46 -0.25 -7.89
N VAL A 11 12.79 0.11 -9.13
CA VAL A 11 12.50 -0.74 -10.30
C VAL A 11 13.21 -2.08 -10.20
N GLU A 12 14.42 -2.09 -9.65
CA GLU A 12 15.26 -3.27 -9.45
C GLU A 12 14.65 -4.26 -8.43
N ALA A 13 13.79 -3.77 -7.53
CA ALA A 13 13.08 -4.59 -6.55
C ALA A 13 11.75 -5.15 -7.08
N ILE A 14 11.32 -4.77 -8.29
CA ILE A 14 10.09 -5.28 -8.91
C ILE A 14 10.37 -6.65 -9.53
N VAL A 15 9.71 -7.68 -8.99
CA VAL A 15 9.81 -9.05 -9.52
C VAL A 15 9.42 -9.09 -11.00
N GLY A 16 10.33 -9.60 -11.84
CA GLY A 16 10.16 -9.70 -13.30
C GLY A 16 10.63 -8.47 -14.08
N ALA A 17 11.18 -7.44 -13.42
CA ALA A 17 11.71 -6.25 -14.08
C ALA A 17 12.84 -6.58 -15.06
N ASP A 18 13.76 -7.46 -14.66
CA ASP A 18 14.87 -7.98 -15.46
C ASP A 18 14.38 -8.62 -16.77
N GLN A 19 13.38 -9.49 -16.68
CA GLN A 19 12.83 -10.24 -17.81
C GLN A 19 12.12 -9.31 -18.80
N VAL A 20 11.37 -8.32 -18.29
CA VAL A 20 10.65 -7.35 -19.12
C VAL A 20 11.63 -6.41 -19.81
N GLN A 21 12.63 -5.91 -19.09
CA GLN A 21 13.68 -5.05 -19.66
C GLN A 21 14.53 -5.79 -20.70
N ALA A 22 14.91 -7.05 -20.45
CA ALA A 22 15.68 -7.86 -21.40
C ALA A 22 14.98 -8.07 -22.75
N ARG A 23 13.65 -7.97 -22.78
CA ARG A 23 12.82 -8.06 -24.00
C ARG A 23 12.52 -6.69 -24.63
N GLY A 24 13.13 -5.61 -24.12
CA GLY A 24 12.89 -4.23 -24.57
C GLY A 24 11.60 -3.60 -24.04
N GLY A 25 10.99 -4.20 -23.00
CA GLY A 25 9.80 -3.68 -22.33
C GLY A 25 10.10 -2.58 -21.32
N LYS A 26 9.05 -1.94 -20.80
CA LYS A 26 9.14 -0.86 -19.80
C LYS A 26 8.69 -1.35 -18.43
N VAL A 27 9.37 -0.92 -17.38
CA VAL A 27 8.97 -1.15 -15.99
C VAL A 27 8.71 0.20 -15.32
N VAL A 28 7.58 0.34 -14.64
CA VAL A 28 7.14 1.61 -14.02
C VAL A 28 6.66 1.37 -12.60
N SER A 29 7.20 2.14 -11.66
CA SER A 29 6.67 2.29 -10.30
C SER A 29 5.76 3.51 -10.26
N ILE A 30 4.53 3.36 -9.77
CA ILE A 30 3.55 4.46 -9.70
C ILE A 30 3.08 4.68 -8.27
N PRO A 31 2.96 5.94 -7.79
CA PRO A 31 2.42 6.22 -6.47
C PRO A 31 1.02 5.63 -6.28
N ILE A 32 0.74 5.13 -5.06
CA ILE A 32 -0.62 4.75 -4.67
C ILE A 32 -1.28 5.97 -4.02
N GLU A 33 -2.27 6.55 -4.68
CA GLU A 33 -3.03 7.71 -4.18
C GLU A 33 -4.11 7.33 -3.15
N VAL A 34 -4.36 6.04 -2.96
CA VAL A 34 -5.41 5.58 -2.04
C VAL A 34 -4.88 5.59 -0.61
N GLU A 35 -5.31 6.57 0.19
CA GLU A 35 -5.09 6.58 1.64
C GLU A 35 -5.95 5.52 2.35
N SER A 36 -5.62 4.24 2.18
CA SER A 36 -6.12 3.18 3.07
C SER A 36 -4.98 2.73 3.96
N SER A 37 -4.56 3.60 4.89
CA SER A 37 -3.60 3.18 5.90
C SER A 37 -4.21 2.01 6.68
N THR A 38 -3.40 0.98 6.93
CA THR A 38 -3.80 -0.15 7.79
C THR A 38 -4.35 0.39 9.11
N THR A 39 -3.75 1.46 9.64
CA THR A 39 -4.25 2.22 10.79
C THR A 39 -5.69 2.68 10.61
N ARG A 40 -6.05 3.38 9.52
CA ARG A 40 -7.45 3.81 9.28
C ARG A 40 -8.41 2.63 9.14
N ILE A 41 -7.98 1.54 8.51
CA ILE A 41 -8.80 0.33 8.38
C ILE A 41 -9.06 -0.27 9.76
N VAL A 42 -8.01 -0.41 10.58
CA VAL A 42 -8.08 -0.92 11.96
C VAL A 42 -8.94 -0.01 12.81
N ASP A 43 -8.73 1.31 12.77
CA ASP A 43 -9.52 2.29 13.52
C ASP A 43 -11.01 2.22 13.16
N ARG A 44 -11.33 2.00 11.88
CA ARG A 44 -12.71 1.82 11.42
C ARG A 44 -13.32 0.51 11.93
N ILE A 45 -12.55 -0.58 11.96
CA ILE A 45 -12.99 -1.86 12.54
C ILE A 45 -13.23 -1.69 14.04
N LEU A 46 -12.27 -1.10 14.77
CA LEU A 46 -12.40 -0.84 16.21
C LEU A 46 -13.58 0.08 16.52
N ALA A 47 -13.78 1.15 15.73
CA ALA A 47 -14.93 2.03 15.88
C ALA A 47 -16.28 1.31 15.66
N ARG A 48 -16.31 0.33 14.75
CA ARG A 48 -17.52 -0.45 14.46
C ARG A 48 -17.82 -1.51 15.53
N HIS A 49 -16.79 -2.00 16.22
CA HIS A 49 -16.89 -3.13 17.14
C HIS A 49 -16.53 -2.76 18.59
N ALA A 50 -16.46 -1.47 18.94
CA ALA A 50 -16.17 -1.03 20.29
C ALA A 50 -17.24 -1.57 21.27
N PRO A 51 -16.85 -2.25 22.37
CA PRO A 51 -17.80 -2.65 23.39
C PRO A 51 -18.44 -1.41 24.04
N PRO A 52 -19.70 -1.48 24.47
CA PRO A 52 -20.34 -0.35 25.15
C PRO A 52 -19.55 0.04 26.41
N GLY A 53 -19.03 1.27 26.45
CA GLY A 53 -18.51 1.89 27.68
C GLY A 53 -17.00 2.10 27.81
N GLU A 54 -16.18 1.76 26.81
CA GLU A 54 -14.73 2.01 26.90
C GLU A 54 -14.30 3.24 26.06
N PRO A 55 -13.79 4.32 26.68
CA PRO A 55 -13.37 5.50 25.93
C PRO A 55 -12.10 5.21 25.13
N ARG A 56 -12.16 5.52 23.84
CA ARG A 56 -11.07 5.35 22.87
C ARG A 56 -9.85 6.17 23.30
N ARG A 57 -8.77 5.51 23.74
CA ARG A 57 -7.46 6.18 23.83
C ARG A 57 -6.97 6.38 22.40
N LEU A 58 -7.10 7.61 21.91
CA LEU A 58 -6.44 8.05 20.69
C LEU A 58 -4.94 8.07 20.98
N SER A 59 -4.19 7.16 20.36
CA SER A 59 -2.74 7.23 20.29
C SER A 59 -2.40 8.49 19.50
N SER A 60 -1.94 9.52 20.21
CA SER A 60 -1.27 10.67 19.60
C SER A 60 -0.12 10.15 18.74
N GLN A 61 -0.05 10.62 17.50
CA GLN A 61 1.17 10.51 16.68
C GLN A 61 2.38 11.08 17.43
#